data_AF-A0A0L9USW3-F1
#
_entry.id   AF-A0A0L9USW3-F1
#
_cell.length_a   1.000
_cell.length_b   1.000
_cell.length_c   1.000
_cell.angle_alpha   90.00
_cell.angle_beta   90.00
_cell.angle_gamma   90.00
#
_symmetry.space_group_name_H-M   'P 1'
#
loop_
_entity.id
_entity.type
_entity.pdbx_description
1 polymer ?
#
loop_
_entity_poly.entity_id
_entity_poly.type
_entity_poly.pdbx_seq_one_letter_code
_entity_poly.pdbx_strand_id
1 'polypeptide(L)'
;MAFRALGHSKTTLPKSCCNIIFTHSSSFSSTCRRRSSSPPPPQSPPSPKKVPFTVSVHGKTWQDPYHWMSNVDDPNLMEHLHRENVYADGFMADSLKLRSLLSSEMKARLPPTVSTPPERWGPWMYYQYIPEGKEYPVLCRRLEIEKTGWLKNFFFHYGMTRSEREEILLDWNELAEKYGYVNVGTCRVSPDHNYLAYTLDISGGEQYTLQVKDLRSGLIDPKSKVDGAVSLAWAQDASSLFYTQSDENQRPYRQSLIIRFSLVLCRKLGYDHLYEFPVFTENDSSFCVDITSTKDGKFITVYVIDSVNPSNGLQKLCRRTSCVQYFVEHHSGLFYILTNAPLPDSQWSGQGYYLVRCRVEDIESTKLQNIILPDNDMGIYDMDIFDGYLVLFFNKKGFPMLCSLNFPLQIDLKHSI
;
A
#
# COMPACT_ATOMS: atom_id res chain seq x y z
N MET A 1 39.48 -38.18 16.43
CA MET A 1 40.36 -38.00 17.60
C MET A 1 39.51 -37.37 18.70
N ALA A 2 39.23 -38.16 19.74
CA ALA A 2 38.25 -37.87 20.78
C ALA A 2 38.75 -36.81 21.76
N PHE A 3 37.83 -36.03 22.35
CA PHE A 3 37.61 -35.99 23.80
C PHE A 3 36.24 -35.37 24.12
N ARG A 4 35.46 -36.12 24.91
CA ARG A 4 34.23 -35.71 25.60
C ARG A 4 34.63 -35.17 26.97
N ALA A 5 34.00 -34.09 27.45
CA ALA A 5 33.45 -33.99 28.81
C ALA A 5 32.67 -32.69 28.99
N LEU A 6 31.59 -32.81 29.77
CA LEU A 6 30.57 -31.82 30.12
C LEU A 6 31.10 -30.70 31.02
N GLY A 7 30.46 -29.53 30.94
CA GLY A 7 30.57 -28.48 31.95
C GLY A 7 29.57 -27.35 31.69
N HIS A 8 28.56 -27.24 32.55
CA HIS A 8 27.62 -26.13 32.62
C HIS A 8 28.33 -24.78 32.71
N SER A 9 28.00 -23.83 31.82
CA SER A 9 28.26 -22.42 32.04
C SER A 9 27.24 -21.56 31.29
N LYS A 10 26.45 -20.81 32.05
CA LYS A 10 25.57 -19.74 31.56
C LYS A 10 26.42 -18.74 30.76
N THR A 11 26.27 -18.75 29.44
CA THR A 11 26.96 -17.79 28.57
C THR A 11 26.00 -16.66 28.21
N THR A 12 26.14 -15.59 28.98
CA THR A 12 25.59 -14.26 28.75
C THR A 12 26.22 -13.67 27.48
N LEU A 13 25.39 -13.13 26.60
CA LEU A 13 25.86 -12.36 25.44
C LEU A 13 26.52 -11.05 25.93
N PRO A 14 27.63 -10.62 25.29
CA PRO A 14 28.54 -9.63 25.86
C PRO A 14 27.97 -8.21 25.83
N LYS A 15 28.03 -7.55 26.99
CA LYS A 15 27.85 -6.11 27.15
C LYS A 15 29.09 -5.38 26.60
N SER A 16 28.94 -4.68 25.49
CA SER A 16 29.82 -3.56 25.15
C SER A 16 29.07 -2.60 24.22
N CYS A 17 28.26 -1.73 24.83
CA CYS A 17 27.81 -0.51 24.19
C CYS A 17 28.65 0.63 24.75
N CYS A 18 29.55 1.18 23.93
CA CYS A 18 30.12 2.50 24.19
C CYS A 18 29.02 3.53 23.97
N ASN A 19 28.43 4.02 25.07
CA ASN A 19 27.57 5.20 25.05
C ASN A 19 28.44 6.43 24.91
N ILE A 20 28.49 7.03 23.72
CA ILE A 20 29.01 8.38 23.53
C ILE A 20 27.86 9.34 23.86
N ILE A 21 27.92 9.92 25.05
CA ILE A 21 27.01 10.97 25.48
C ILE A 21 27.53 12.29 24.87
N PHE A 22 26.84 12.80 23.85
CA PHE A 22 27.05 14.18 23.41
C PHE A 22 26.14 15.10 24.23
N THR A 23 26.70 15.70 25.29
CA THR A 23 26.10 16.86 25.94
C THR A 23 26.40 18.11 25.12
N HIS A 24 25.47 18.51 24.26
CA HIS A 24 25.44 19.87 23.71
C HIS A 24 24.33 20.66 24.39
N SER A 25 24.69 21.31 25.50
CA SER A 25 23.90 22.41 26.07
C SER A 25 24.32 23.70 25.40
N SER A 26 23.61 24.11 24.35
CA SER A 26 23.68 25.48 23.84
C SER A 26 22.30 26.12 23.95
N SER A 27 22.09 26.83 25.07
CA SER A 27 20.93 27.66 25.31
C SER A 27 20.98 28.89 24.40
N PHE A 28 20.50 28.76 23.16
CA PHE A 28 20.25 29.91 22.31
C PHE A 28 18.93 30.57 22.74
N SER A 29 19.01 31.48 23.70
CA SER A 29 17.94 32.45 23.98
C SER A 29 17.91 33.47 22.84
N SER A 30 17.17 33.18 21.77
CA SER A 30 16.77 34.21 20.82
C SER A 30 15.65 35.03 21.45
N THR A 31 16.01 36.19 21.99
CA THR A 31 15.03 37.21 22.36
C THR A 31 14.30 37.65 21.08
N CYS A 32 13.09 37.11 20.86
CA CYS A 32 12.18 37.62 19.86
C CYS A 32 11.80 39.06 20.23
N ARG A 33 12.57 40.04 19.76
CA ARG A 33 12.05 41.40 19.60
C ARG A 33 10.86 41.26 18.66
N ARG A 34 9.63 41.33 19.20
CA ARG A 34 8.42 41.58 18.43
C ARG A 34 8.67 42.84 17.60
N ARG A 35 9.08 42.67 16.35
CA ARG A 35 8.86 43.72 15.36
C ARG A 35 7.35 43.78 15.15
N SER A 36 6.86 44.98 15.38
CA SER A 36 5.50 45.46 15.16
C SER A 36 4.82 44.83 13.95
N SER A 37 3.61 44.33 14.20
CA SER A 37 2.45 44.24 13.30
C SER A 37 2.80 44.20 11.81
N SER A 38 2.68 43.00 11.22
CA SER A 38 2.31 42.91 9.80
C SER A 38 1.11 43.83 9.54
N PRO A 39 1.11 44.61 8.44
CA PRO A 39 -0.06 45.40 8.08
C PRO A 39 -1.26 44.46 7.95
N PRO A 40 -2.46 44.86 8.42
CA PRO A 40 -3.66 44.05 8.25
C PRO A 40 -3.84 43.74 6.76
N PRO A 41 -4.33 42.54 6.41
CA PRO A 41 -4.57 42.17 5.03
C PRO A 41 -5.45 43.26 4.38
N PRO A 42 -5.15 43.65 3.13
CA PRO A 42 -5.81 44.78 2.48
C PRO A 42 -7.32 44.57 2.25
N GLN A 43 -7.83 43.34 2.46
CA GLN A 43 -9.23 42.98 2.27
C GLN A 43 -9.73 42.15 3.46
N SER A 44 -10.98 42.37 3.87
CA SER A 44 -11.66 41.50 4.84
C SER A 44 -11.92 40.11 4.27
N PRO A 45 -11.93 39.05 5.09
CA PRO A 45 -12.25 37.71 4.61
C PRO A 45 -13.65 37.66 3.97
N PRO A 46 -13.83 36.91 2.87
CA PRO A 46 -15.11 36.85 2.19
C PRO A 46 -16.15 36.15 3.08
N SER A 47 -17.23 36.84 3.38
CA SER A 47 -18.33 36.24 4.14
C SER A 47 -19.23 35.41 3.21
N PRO A 48 -19.48 34.12 3.51
CA PRO A 48 -20.42 33.32 2.75
C PRO A 48 -21.87 33.70 3.05
N LYS A 49 -22.76 33.50 2.06
CA LYS A 49 -24.20 33.62 2.29
C LYS A 49 -24.68 32.54 3.28
N LYS A 50 -25.64 32.90 4.12
CA LYS A 50 -26.35 31.98 5.01
C LYS A 50 -27.72 31.69 4.40
N VAL A 51 -27.98 30.42 4.12
CA VAL A 51 -29.27 29.95 3.59
C VAL A 51 -29.92 29.09 4.66
N PRO A 52 -31.10 29.45 5.20
CA PRO A 52 -31.76 28.65 6.22
C PRO A 52 -31.92 27.20 5.75
N PHE A 53 -31.32 26.27 6.50
CA PHE A 53 -31.41 24.84 6.24
C PHE A 53 -31.31 24.10 7.56
N THR A 54 -32.15 23.09 7.73
CA THR A 54 -32.30 22.35 8.99
C THR A 54 -31.97 20.89 8.76
N VAL A 55 -31.02 20.36 9.52
CA VAL A 55 -30.65 18.95 9.50
C VAL A 55 -31.28 18.25 10.70
N SER A 56 -31.89 17.07 10.48
CA SER A 56 -32.41 16.22 11.54
C SER A 56 -31.85 14.81 11.42
N VAL A 57 -31.11 14.37 12.43
CA VAL A 57 -30.46 13.05 12.47
C VAL A 57 -30.61 12.48 13.88
N HIS A 58 -31.03 11.21 13.99
CA HIS A 58 -31.27 10.51 15.26
C HIS A 58 -32.14 11.31 16.27
N GLY A 59 -33.17 11.99 15.78
CA GLY A 59 -34.09 12.79 16.60
C GLY A 59 -33.52 14.10 17.14
N LYS A 60 -32.30 14.49 16.73
CA LYS A 60 -31.70 15.80 17.04
C LYS A 60 -31.75 16.68 15.81
N THR A 61 -32.09 17.96 16.01
CA THR A 61 -32.23 18.95 14.94
C THR A 61 -31.32 20.15 15.17
N TRP A 62 -30.63 20.62 14.13
CA TRP A 62 -29.82 21.84 14.16
C TRP A 62 -29.88 22.60 12.84
N GLN A 63 -29.49 23.88 12.87
CA GLN A 63 -29.38 24.72 11.68
C GLN A 63 -28.00 24.53 11.04
N ASP A 64 -27.97 24.30 9.73
CA ASP A 64 -26.76 24.30 8.92
C ASP A 64 -26.91 25.37 7.81
N PRO A 65 -26.68 26.65 8.13
CA PRO A 65 -26.88 27.73 7.18
C PRO A 65 -25.94 27.70 5.96
N TYR A 66 -24.94 26.80 5.97
CA TYR A 66 -23.95 26.65 4.89
C TYR A 66 -24.11 25.34 4.13
N HIS A 67 -25.21 24.60 4.34
CA HIS A 67 -25.48 23.34 3.66
C HIS A 67 -25.38 23.44 2.13
N TRP A 68 -25.71 24.59 1.56
CA TRP A 68 -25.60 24.87 0.12
C TRP A 68 -24.19 24.66 -0.44
N MET A 69 -23.12 24.79 0.38
CA MET A 69 -21.74 24.55 -0.04
C MET A 69 -21.41 23.06 -0.26
N SER A 70 -22.29 22.14 0.15
CA SER A 70 -22.12 20.71 -0.14
C SER A 70 -22.38 20.37 -1.60
N ASN A 71 -23.09 21.24 -2.33
CA ASN A 71 -23.31 21.10 -3.76
C ASN A 71 -22.12 21.67 -4.54
N VAL A 72 -21.24 20.79 -5.01
CA VAL A 72 -20.04 21.16 -5.77
C VAL A 72 -20.34 21.81 -7.12
N ASP A 73 -21.54 21.58 -7.67
CA ASP A 73 -21.98 22.15 -8.95
C ASP A 73 -22.68 23.52 -8.80
N ASP A 74 -22.86 24.04 -7.58
CA ASP A 74 -23.46 25.36 -7.36
C ASP A 74 -22.50 26.48 -7.84
N PRO A 75 -22.87 27.32 -8.81
CA PRO A 75 -22.03 28.44 -9.26
C PRO A 75 -21.65 29.42 -8.13
N ASN A 76 -22.51 29.56 -7.11
CA ASN A 76 -22.20 30.40 -5.95
C ASN A 76 -21.04 29.85 -5.11
N LEU A 77 -20.83 28.53 -5.13
CA LEU A 77 -19.72 27.91 -4.41
C LEU A 77 -18.42 28.23 -5.14
N MET A 78 -18.38 28.07 -6.46
CA MET A 78 -17.23 28.42 -7.28
C MET A 78 -16.84 29.89 -7.11
N GLU A 79 -17.80 30.81 -7.16
CA GLU A 79 -17.55 32.24 -6.91
C GLU A 79 -17.02 32.49 -5.49
N HIS A 80 -17.57 31.81 -4.48
CA HIS A 80 -17.07 31.94 -3.11
C HIS A 80 -15.64 31.41 -2.96
N LEU A 81 -15.32 30.25 -3.53
CA LEU A 81 -13.98 29.66 -3.52
C LEU A 81 -12.96 30.55 -4.23
N HIS A 82 -13.35 31.17 -5.35
CA HIS A 82 -12.49 32.15 -6.02
C HIS A 82 -12.17 33.33 -5.11
N ARG A 83 -13.17 33.90 -4.42
CA ARG A 83 -12.96 34.99 -3.45
C ARG A 83 -12.09 34.56 -2.27
N GLU A 84 -12.28 33.34 -1.76
CA GLU A 84 -11.44 32.78 -0.69
C GLU A 84 -9.99 32.61 -1.13
N ASN A 85 -9.74 32.12 -2.36
CA ASN A 85 -8.40 31.99 -2.92
C ASN A 85 -7.72 33.35 -3.09
N VAL A 86 -8.42 34.35 -3.63
CA VAL A 86 -7.91 35.73 -3.76
C VAL A 86 -7.57 36.32 -2.39
N TYR A 87 -8.44 36.12 -1.40
CA TYR A 87 -8.17 36.55 -0.03
C TYR A 87 -6.95 35.84 0.56
N ALA A 88 -6.84 34.52 0.39
CA ALA A 88 -5.70 33.74 0.86
C ALA A 88 -4.38 34.20 0.24
N ASP A 89 -4.35 34.45 -1.07
CA ASP A 89 -3.18 34.98 -1.78
C ASP A 89 -2.78 36.37 -1.27
N GLY A 90 -3.77 37.25 -1.08
CA GLY A 90 -3.55 38.58 -0.51
C GLY A 90 -3.07 38.55 0.94
N PHE A 91 -3.64 37.68 1.76
CA PHE A 91 -3.25 37.47 3.15
C PHE A 91 -1.83 36.93 3.27
N MET A 92 -1.42 36.04 2.36
CA MET A 92 -0.11 35.39 2.34
C MET A 92 0.95 36.18 1.55
N ALA A 93 0.64 37.36 1.03
CA ALA A 93 1.52 38.11 0.13
C ALA A 93 2.87 38.51 0.77
N ASP A 94 2.89 38.81 2.06
CA ASP A 94 4.10 39.16 2.80
C ASP A 94 5.07 37.96 2.96
N SER A 95 4.53 36.74 2.92
CA SER A 95 5.28 35.49 3.04
C SER A 95 5.91 35.02 1.73
N LEU A 96 5.68 35.69 0.59
CA LEU A 96 6.14 35.24 -0.73
C LEU A 96 7.65 34.94 -0.79
N LYS A 97 8.47 35.79 -0.16
CA LYS A 97 9.93 35.59 -0.09
C LYS A 97 10.29 34.34 0.71
N LEU A 98 9.65 34.15 1.87
CA LEU A 98 9.88 32.99 2.74
C LEU A 98 9.42 31.70 2.05
N ARG A 99 8.24 31.70 1.42
CA ARG A 99 7.72 30.55 0.66
C ARG A 99 8.65 30.17 -0.50
N SER A 100 9.18 31.15 -1.23
CA SER A 100 10.12 30.91 -2.33
C SER A 100 11.45 30.34 -1.82
N LEU A 101 11.95 30.85 -0.70
CA LEU A 101 13.15 30.31 -0.04
C LEU A 101 12.91 28.86 0.40
N LEU A 102 11.83 28.59 1.14
CA LEU A 102 11.47 27.25 1.60
C LEU A 102 11.26 26.28 0.44
N SER A 103 10.63 26.71 -0.66
CA SER A 103 10.45 25.89 -1.85
C SER A 103 11.79 25.52 -2.48
N SER A 104 12.70 26.49 -2.62
CA SER A 104 14.05 26.26 -3.16
C SER A 104 14.85 25.32 -2.26
N GLU A 105 14.75 25.54 -0.95
CA GLU A 105 15.34 24.72 0.10
C GLU A 105 14.82 23.27 0.10
N MET A 106 13.52 23.07 -0.09
CA MET A 106 12.92 21.73 -0.20
C MET A 106 13.39 21.04 -1.48
N LYS A 107 13.36 21.75 -2.62
CA LYS A 107 13.85 21.23 -3.92
C LYS A 107 15.31 20.83 -3.88
N ALA A 108 16.16 21.65 -3.24
CA ALA A 108 17.60 21.35 -3.12
C ALA A 108 17.90 20.11 -2.26
N ARG A 109 16.95 19.66 -1.42
CA ARG A 109 17.06 18.43 -0.62
C ARG A 109 16.51 17.19 -1.34
N LEU A 110 15.82 17.37 -2.47
CA LEU A 110 15.40 16.26 -3.32
C LEU A 110 16.59 15.80 -4.17
N PRO A 111 16.80 14.49 -4.32
CA PRO A 111 17.81 13.99 -5.24
C PRO A 111 17.42 14.35 -6.69
N PRO A 112 18.40 14.61 -7.57
CA PRO A 112 18.13 14.99 -8.97
C PRO A 112 17.42 13.86 -9.75
N THR A 113 17.61 12.62 -9.30
CA THR A 113 16.97 11.42 -9.85
C THR A 113 16.44 10.57 -8.71
N VAL A 114 15.19 10.13 -8.82
CA VAL A 114 14.56 9.21 -7.87
C VAL A 114 14.27 7.91 -8.62
N SER A 115 14.69 6.77 -8.06
CA SER A 115 14.34 5.45 -8.57
C SER A 115 14.08 4.47 -7.43
N THR A 116 13.19 3.51 -7.66
CA THR A 116 13.01 2.38 -6.74
C THR A 116 14.18 1.40 -6.86
N PRO A 117 14.54 0.69 -5.79
CA PRO A 117 15.42 -0.48 -5.90
C PRO A 117 14.84 -1.47 -6.94
N PRO A 118 15.64 -1.93 -7.92
CA PRO A 118 15.20 -2.94 -8.86
C PRO A 118 14.79 -4.25 -8.18
N GLU A 119 13.56 -4.69 -8.45
CA GLU A 119 13.00 -5.95 -7.97
C GLU A 119 13.17 -7.03 -9.03
N ARG A 120 13.74 -8.17 -8.65
CA ARG A 120 13.90 -9.32 -9.54
C ARG A 120 12.63 -10.15 -9.56
N TRP A 121 12.10 -10.39 -10.74
CA TRP A 121 11.03 -11.35 -10.94
C TRP A 121 11.22 -12.13 -12.24
N GLY A 122 11.42 -13.45 -12.11
CA GLY A 122 11.78 -14.29 -13.24
C GLY A 122 13.10 -13.85 -13.87
N PRO A 123 13.16 -13.66 -15.20
CA PRO A 123 14.35 -13.16 -15.90
C PRO A 123 14.47 -11.62 -15.92
N TRP A 124 13.54 -10.91 -15.28
CA TRP A 124 13.41 -9.45 -15.36
C TRP A 124 13.80 -8.76 -14.05
N MET A 125 14.33 -7.55 -14.18
CA MET A 125 14.45 -6.57 -13.11
C MET A 125 13.46 -5.43 -13.37
N TYR A 126 12.48 -5.25 -12.48
CA TYR A 126 11.48 -4.19 -12.54
C TYR A 126 11.86 -3.03 -11.64
N TYR A 127 11.61 -1.80 -12.10
CA TYR A 127 11.83 -0.60 -11.30
C TYR A 127 11.03 0.56 -11.86
N GLN A 128 10.87 1.59 -11.02
CA GLN A 128 10.33 2.87 -11.42
C GLN A 128 11.38 3.95 -11.23
N TYR A 129 11.34 4.97 -12.07
CA TYR A 129 12.12 6.19 -11.85
C TYR A 129 11.36 7.41 -12.34
N ILE A 130 11.70 8.57 -11.78
CA ILE A 130 11.20 9.86 -12.24
C ILE A 130 12.30 10.49 -13.10
N PRO A 131 12.08 10.70 -14.41
CA PRO A 131 13.06 11.35 -15.27
C PRO A 131 13.36 12.79 -14.79
N GLU A 132 14.57 13.28 -15.06
CA GLU A 132 14.93 14.65 -14.69
C GLU A 132 13.99 15.67 -15.36
N GLY A 133 13.47 16.61 -14.56
CA GLY A 133 12.54 17.63 -15.02
C GLY A 133 11.11 17.13 -15.30
N LYS A 134 10.82 15.85 -15.04
CA LYS A 134 9.48 15.27 -15.11
C LYS A 134 8.88 15.12 -13.71
N GLU A 135 7.55 15.05 -13.63
CA GLU A 135 6.82 15.01 -12.36
C GLU A 135 6.28 13.62 -12.04
N TYR A 136 6.20 12.73 -13.04
CA TYR A 136 5.60 11.41 -12.88
C TYR A 136 6.60 10.27 -13.15
N PRO A 137 6.40 9.10 -12.51
CA PRO A 137 7.28 7.96 -12.69
C PRO A 137 7.08 7.27 -14.04
N VAL A 138 8.12 6.55 -14.46
CA VAL A 138 8.10 5.62 -15.59
C VAL A 138 8.35 4.22 -15.04
N LEU A 139 7.43 3.29 -15.32
CA LEU A 139 7.61 1.87 -14.97
C LEU A 139 8.39 1.17 -16.08
N CYS A 140 9.52 0.58 -15.71
CA CYS A 140 10.41 -0.09 -16.63
C CYS A 140 10.76 -1.50 -16.18
N ARG A 141 11.24 -2.30 -17.13
CA ARG A 141 11.94 -3.55 -16.86
C ARG A 141 13.18 -3.70 -17.74
N ARG A 142 14.06 -4.60 -17.35
CA ARG A 142 15.18 -5.05 -18.19
C ARG A 142 15.51 -6.50 -17.92
N LEU A 143 16.04 -7.20 -18.93
CA LEU A 143 16.53 -8.56 -18.75
C LEU A 143 17.74 -8.57 -17.82
N GLU A 144 17.75 -9.50 -16.87
CA GLU A 144 18.92 -9.80 -16.07
C GLU A 144 19.90 -10.59 -16.94
N ILE A 145 20.84 -9.88 -17.56
CA ILE A 145 21.93 -10.54 -18.31
C ILE A 145 22.99 -10.95 -17.29
N GLU A 146 23.36 -12.24 -17.31
CA GLU A 146 24.25 -12.86 -16.32
C GLU A 146 25.50 -12.03 -15.98
N LYS A 147 25.72 -11.87 -14.67
CA LYS A 147 26.99 -11.59 -13.99
C LYS A 147 27.87 -10.48 -14.60
N THR A 148 27.36 -9.27 -14.68
CA THR A 148 28.26 -8.14 -14.44
C THR A 148 28.58 -8.10 -12.94
N GLY A 149 29.87 -8.18 -12.56
CA GLY A 149 30.30 -8.28 -11.15
C GLY A 149 29.65 -7.22 -10.24
N TRP A 150 29.58 -7.51 -8.93
CA TRP A 150 28.85 -6.74 -7.92
C TRP A 150 28.94 -5.21 -8.06
N LEU A 151 30.10 -4.68 -8.44
CA LEU A 151 30.33 -3.25 -8.72
C LEU A 151 29.46 -2.69 -9.86
N LYS A 152 29.38 -3.37 -11.02
CA LYS A 152 28.51 -2.92 -12.11
C LYS A 152 27.06 -2.97 -11.68
N ASN A 153 26.64 -4.06 -11.04
CA ASN A 153 25.29 -4.17 -10.49
C ASN A 153 24.98 -3.03 -9.52
N PHE A 154 25.91 -2.64 -8.64
CA PHE A 154 25.76 -1.51 -7.72
C PHE A 154 25.54 -0.18 -8.45
N PHE A 155 26.39 0.18 -9.43
CA PHE A 155 26.21 1.41 -10.22
C PHE A 155 24.93 1.40 -11.06
N PHE A 156 24.52 0.25 -11.60
CA PHE A 156 23.25 0.08 -12.32
C PHE A 156 22.00 0.00 -11.41
N HIS A 157 22.16 -0.28 -10.12
CA HIS A 157 21.07 -0.39 -9.14
C HIS A 157 20.67 0.98 -8.56
N TYR A 158 21.60 1.94 -8.59
CA TYR A 158 21.39 3.35 -8.20
C TYR A 158 21.11 4.28 -9.39
N GLY A 159 20.59 3.75 -10.52
CA GLY A 159 20.08 4.56 -11.63
C GLY A 159 21.12 5.33 -12.44
N MET A 160 22.43 5.09 -12.26
CA MET A 160 23.48 5.93 -12.89
C MET A 160 23.69 5.69 -14.39
N THR A 161 23.12 4.63 -14.98
CA THR A 161 23.31 4.32 -16.40
C THR A 161 22.09 3.63 -17.02
N ARG A 162 21.48 4.26 -18.05
CA ARG A 162 20.45 3.63 -18.90
C ARG A 162 21.10 2.53 -19.75
N SER A 163 20.49 1.36 -19.77
CA SER A 163 20.90 0.24 -20.62
C SER A 163 20.15 0.30 -21.95
N GLU A 164 20.80 -0.02 -23.08
CA GLU A 164 20.16 -0.11 -24.41
C GLU A 164 19.06 -1.19 -24.50
N ARG A 165 18.82 -1.96 -23.43
CA ARG A 165 17.84 -3.05 -23.34
C ARG A 165 16.74 -2.81 -22.29
N GLU A 166 16.54 -1.56 -21.91
CA GLU A 166 15.44 -1.15 -21.02
C GLU A 166 14.11 -1.12 -21.81
N GLU A 167 13.07 -1.75 -21.26
CA GLU A 167 11.72 -1.71 -21.80
C GLU A 167 10.84 -0.82 -20.91
N ILE A 168 10.25 0.22 -21.50
CA ILE A 168 9.26 1.08 -20.84
C ILE A 168 7.91 0.37 -20.92
N LEU A 169 7.38 0.01 -19.75
CA LEU A 169 6.10 -0.68 -19.62
C LEU A 169 4.94 0.32 -19.65
N LEU A 170 5.08 1.42 -18.91
CA LEU A 170 4.09 2.49 -18.84
C LEU A 170 4.78 3.81 -18.44
N ASP A 171 4.45 4.89 -19.12
CA ASP A 171 4.95 6.25 -18.84
C ASP A 171 3.77 7.15 -18.45
N TRP A 172 3.80 7.63 -17.22
CA TRP A 172 2.73 8.46 -16.67
C TRP A 172 2.82 9.87 -17.26
N ASN A 173 4.00 10.31 -17.68
CA ASN A 173 4.19 11.62 -18.29
C ASN A 173 3.50 11.68 -19.66
N GLU A 174 3.58 10.61 -20.46
CA GLU A 174 2.83 10.51 -21.73
C GLU A 174 1.31 10.54 -21.49
N LEU A 175 0.84 9.89 -20.43
CA LEU A 175 -0.58 9.92 -20.05
C LEU A 175 -0.99 11.32 -19.56
N ALA A 176 -0.18 11.96 -18.73
CA ALA A 176 -0.42 13.32 -18.25
C ALA A 176 -0.43 14.34 -19.39
N GLU A 177 0.46 14.21 -20.38
CA GLU A 177 0.46 15.08 -21.57
C GLU A 177 -0.83 14.91 -22.39
N LYS A 178 -1.39 13.69 -22.43
CA LYS A 178 -2.65 13.39 -23.13
C LYS A 178 -3.89 13.88 -22.39
N TYR A 179 -3.95 13.75 -21.06
CA TYR A 179 -5.16 13.99 -20.26
C TYR A 179 -5.10 15.24 -19.38
N GLY A 180 -3.95 15.89 -19.25
CA GLY A 180 -3.70 17.05 -18.38
C GLY A 180 -3.45 16.67 -16.91
N TYR A 181 -4.22 15.72 -16.38
CA TYR A 181 -4.01 15.09 -15.08
C TYR A 181 -4.00 13.57 -15.24
N VAL A 182 -3.17 12.92 -14.44
CA VAL A 182 -3.18 11.47 -14.33
C VAL A 182 -2.84 11.01 -12.93
N ASN A 183 -3.53 9.98 -12.49
CA ASN A 183 -3.16 9.17 -11.34
C ASN A 183 -3.33 7.70 -11.71
N VAL A 184 -2.25 6.91 -11.62
CA VAL A 184 -2.33 5.46 -11.81
C VAL A 184 -2.33 4.82 -10.43
N GLY A 185 -3.39 4.09 -10.12
CA GLY A 185 -3.61 3.51 -8.80
C GLY A 185 -2.79 2.24 -8.58
N THR A 186 -3.22 1.14 -9.20
CA THR A 186 -2.52 -0.15 -9.11
C THR A 186 -1.96 -0.57 -10.46
N CYS A 187 -0.85 -1.30 -10.41
CA CYS A 187 -0.13 -1.79 -11.57
C CYS A 187 0.33 -3.22 -11.29
N ARG A 188 -0.06 -4.17 -12.15
CA ARG A 188 0.21 -5.60 -11.99
C ARG A 188 0.62 -6.21 -13.33
N VAL A 189 1.84 -6.73 -13.38
CA VAL A 189 2.34 -7.50 -14.52
C VAL A 189 1.87 -8.95 -14.38
N SER A 190 1.50 -9.60 -15.49
CA SER A 190 1.09 -11.00 -15.50
C SER A 190 2.26 -11.95 -15.16
N PRO A 191 2.00 -13.16 -14.62
CA PRO A 191 3.06 -14.12 -14.28
C PRO A 191 3.95 -14.57 -15.45
N ASP A 192 3.45 -14.50 -16.67
CA ASP A 192 4.23 -14.77 -17.91
C ASP A 192 4.97 -13.53 -18.44
N HIS A 193 4.86 -12.40 -17.73
CA HIS A 193 5.44 -11.11 -18.06
C HIS A 193 4.98 -10.51 -19.40
N ASN A 194 3.85 -10.94 -19.97
CA ASN A 194 3.39 -10.47 -21.27
C ASN A 194 2.32 -9.39 -21.21
N TYR A 195 1.64 -9.21 -20.08
CA TYR A 195 0.57 -8.24 -19.92
C TYR A 195 0.82 -7.33 -18.71
N LEU A 196 0.35 -6.09 -18.82
CA LEU A 196 0.30 -5.14 -17.73
C LEU A 196 -1.15 -4.70 -17.52
N ALA A 197 -1.72 -5.05 -16.37
CA ALA A 197 -3.00 -4.51 -15.92
C ALA A 197 -2.74 -3.30 -15.02
N TYR A 198 -3.39 -2.18 -15.30
CA TYR A 198 -3.25 -0.97 -14.49
C TYR A 198 -4.55 -0.19 -14.41
N THR A 199 -4.72 0.59 -13.34
CA THR A 199 -5.91 1.41 -13.12
C THR A 199 -5.58 2.89 -13.23
N LEU A 200 -6.45 3.66 -13.90
CA LEU A 200 -6.18 5.04 -14.31
C LEU A 200 -7.31 5.99 -13.88
N ASP A 201 -6.99 7.06 -13.17
CA ASP A 201 -7.85 8.21 -12.89
C ASP A 201 -7.31 9.43 -13.67
N ILE A 202 -8.17 10.06 -14.46
CA ILE A 202 -7.86 11.23 -15.28
C ILE A 202 -8.58 12.51 -14.81
N SER A 203 -9.43 12.42 -13.80
CA SER A 203 -10.22 13.55 -13.29
C SER A 203 -9.80 13.99 -11.88
N GLY A 204 -9.11 13.12 -11.13
CA GLY A 204 -8.77 13.33 -9.72
C GLY A 204 -9.92 12.98 -8.78
N GLY A 205 -10.98 12.35 -9.28
CA GLY A 205 -12.14 11.91 -8.51
C GLY A 205 -11.95 10.59 -7.78
N GLU A 206 -10.75 9.99 -7.84
CA GLU A 206 -10.46 8.65 -7.34
C GLU A 206 -11.34 7.55 -8.00
N GLN A 207 -11.83 7.85 -9.20
CA GLN A 207 -12.54 6.92 -10.06
C GLN A 207 -11.58 6.33 -11.07
N TYR A 208 -11.25 5.06 -10.87
CA TYR A 208 -10.23 4.41 -11.65
C TYR A 208 -10.83 3.50 -12.73
N THR A 209 -10.27 3.62 -13.93
CA THR A 209 -10.55 2.71 -15.05
C THR A 209 -9.41 1.71 -15.18
N LEU A 210 -9.71 0.40 -15.12
CA LEU A 210 -8.79 -0.68 -15.50
C LEU A 210 -8.51 -0.68 -17.00
N GLN A 211 -7.25 -0.85 -17.38
CA GLN A 211 -6.80 -1.16 -18.73
C GLN A 211 -5.75 -2.28 -18.70
N VAL A 212 -5.72 -3.10 -19.75
CA VAL A 212 -4.69 -4.12 -19.95
C VAL A 212 -3.89 -3.81 -21.21
N LYS A 213 -2.56 -3.72 -21.06
CA LYS A 213 -1.60 -3.52 -22.13
C LYS A 213 -0.87 -4.83 -22.42
N ASP A 214 -0.84 -5.26 -23.67
CA ASP A 214 0.06 -6.33 -24.13
C ASP A 214 1.46 -5.74 -24.29
N LEU A 215 2.40 -6.25 -23.50
CA LEU A 215 3.78 -5.76 -23.44
C LEU A 215 4.62 -6.18 -24.65
N ARG A 216 4.17 -7.16 -25.44
CA ARG A 216 4.87 -7.61 -26.66
C ARG A 216 4.56 -6.70 -27.83
N SER A 217 3.30 -6.26 -27.95
CA SER A 217 2.86 -5.35 -29.02
C SER A 217 2.89 -3.88 -28.61
N GLY A 218 2.89 -3.60 -27.31
CA GLY A 218 2.73 -2.25 -26.76
C GLY A 218 1.29 -1.72 -26.82
N LEU A 219 0.34 -2.52 -27.32
CA LEU A 219 -1.05 -2.11 -27.53
C LEU A 219 -1.90 -2.33 -26.28
N ILE A 220 -2.83 -1.41 -26.04
CA ILE A 220 -3.86 -1.54 -25.00
C ILE A 220 -5.06 -2.26 -25.62
N ASP A 221 -5.55 -3.30 -24.95
CA ASP A 221 -6.77 -3.99 -25.37
C ASP A 221 -8.00 -3.11 -25.05
N PRO A 222 -8.72 -2.57 -26.05
CA PRO A 222 -9.87 -1.72 -25.79
C PRO A 222 -11.02 -2.49 -25.13
N LYS A 223 -11.12 -3.81 -25.33
CA LYS A 223 -12.15 -4.64 -24.69
C LYS A 223 -11.88 -4.83 -23.20
N SER A 224 -10.64 -4.61 -22.75
CA SER A 224 -10.24 -4.80 -21.36
C SER A 224 -10.70 -3.69 -20.40
N LYS A 225 -11.25 -2.57 -20.93
CA LYS A 225 -11.63 -1.40 -20.14
C LYS A 225 -12.74 -1.72 -19.13
N VAL A 226 -12.53 -1.37 -17.86
CA VAL A 226 -13.57 -1.45 -16.81
C VAL A 226 -13.50 -0.22 -15.92
N ASP A 227 -14.64 0.45 -15.73
CA ASP A 227 -14.73 1.60 -14.83
C ASP A 227 -15.01 1.17 -13.38
N GLY A 228 -14.45 1.92 -12.43
CA GLY A 228 -14.58 1.66 -11.00
C GLY A 228 -13.74 0.48 -10.50
N ALA A 229 -12.73 0.04 -11.26
CA ALA A 229 -11.84 -1.05 -10.86
C ALA A 229 -10.77 -0.54 -9.90
N VAL A 230 -10.50 -1.28 -8.81
CA VAL A 230 -9.65 -0.75 -7.73
C VAL A 230 -8.45 -1.63 -7.38
N SER A 231 -8.65 -2.87 -6.97
CA SER A 231 -7.56 -3.83 -6.78
C SER A 231 -7.52 -4.86 -7.89
N LEU A 232 -6.31 -5.37 -8.18
CA LEU A 232 -6.01 -6.26 -9.29
C LEU A 232 -5.12 -7.43 -8.82
N ALA A 233 -5.43 -8.65 -9.27
CA ALA A 233 -4.59 -9.82 -9.05
C ALA A 233 -4.63 -10.76 -10.26
N TRP A 234 -3.47 -11.09 -10.82
CA TRP A 234 -3.38 -12.10 -11.87
C TRP A 234 -3.40 -13.50 -11.26
N ALA A 235 -4.10 -14.42 -11.92
CA ALA A 235 -3.96 -15.84 -11.66
C ALA A 235 -2.68 -16.40 -12.28
N GLN A 236 -2.24 -17.57 -11.81
CA GLN A 236 -1.03 -18.24 -12.27
C GLN A 236 -1.06 -18.60 -13.77
N ASP A 237 -2.25 -18.78 -14.34
CA ASP A 237 -2.44 -19.08 -15.76
C ASP A 237 -2.10 -17.90 -16.71
N ALA A 238 -1.77 -16.72 -16.16
CA ALA A 238 -1.44 -15.49 -16.85
C ALA A 238 -2.51 -14.98 -17.85
N SER A 239 -3.72 -15.54 -17.79
CA SER A 239 -4.85 -15.19 -18.65
C SER A 239 -6.07 -14.76 -17.84
N SER A 240 -6.17 -15.16 -16.57
CA SER A 240 -7.23 -14.78 -15.67
C SER A 240 -6.80 -13.59 -14.82
N LEU A 241 -7.51 -12.47 -14.94
CA LEU A 241 -7.33 -11.27 -14.11
C LEU A 241 -8.52 -11.13 -13.16
N PHE A 242 -8.24 -11.07 -11.87
CA PHE A 242 -9.19 -10.74 -10.84
C PHE A 242 -9.16 -9.25 -10.57
N TYR A 243 -10.32 -8.67 -10.31
CA TYR A 243 -10.41 -7.29 -9.86
C TYR A 243 -11.60 -7.05 -8.95
N THR A 244 -11.50 -6.01 -8.13
CA THR A 244 -12.62 -5.47 -7.33
C THR A 244 -13.23 -4.28 -8.02
N GLN A 245 -14.56 -4.14 -7.92
CA GLN A 245 -15.29 -3.01 -8.46
C GLN A 245 -15.99 -2.20 -7.36
N SER A 246 -15.87 -0.87 -7.42
CA SER A 246 -16.52 0.05 -6.51
C SER A 246 -18.02 0.17 -6.76
N ASP A 247 -18.81 0.34 -5.70
CA ASP A 247 -20.23 0.67 -5.81
C ASP A 247 -20.47 2.14 -6.20
N GLU A 248 -21.73 2.51 -6.47
CA GLU A 248 -22.15 3.87 -6.82
C GLU A 248 -21.88 4.91 -5.72
N ASN A 249 -21.62 4.46 -4.49
CA ASN A 249 -21.65 5.35 -3.34
C ASN A 249 -20.33 6.06 -3.10
N GLN A 250 -19.16 5.52 -3.50
CA GLN A 250 -17.81 6.15 -3.39
C GLN A 250 -17.65 7.21 -2.28
N ARG A 251 -18.12 6.93 -1.05
CA ARG A 251 -18.61 8.02 -0.18
C ARG A 251 -17.47 8.93 0.31
N PRO A 252 -17.57 10.26 0.13
CA PRO A 252 -16.54 11.19 0.53
C PRO A 252 -16.71 11.67 1.98
N TYR A 253 -15.59 11.82 2.70
CA TYR A 253 -15.04 13.10 3.19
C TYR A 253 -14.32 12.97 4.56
N ARG A 254 -13.02 13.27 4.54
CA ARG A 254 -12.04 13.37 5.64
C ARG A 254 -11.55 12.06 6.30
N GLN A 255 -10.32 11.73 5.91
CA GLN A 255 -9.31 11.05 6.72
C GLN A 255 -9.60 9.58 7.08
N SER A 256 -10.12 8.82 6.11
CA SER A 256 -9.71 7.43 5.89
C SER A 256 -10.24 7.01 4.52
N LEU A 257 -9.36 6.65 3.60
CA LEU A 257 -9.70 6.12 2.28
C LEU A 257 -10.42 4.76 2.48
N ILE A 258 -11.75 4.77 2.55
CA ILE A 258 -12.57 3.54 2.58
C ILE A 258 -13.38 3.53 1.28
N ILE A 259 -12.76 3.02 0.22
CA ILE A 259 -13.45 2.71 -1.03
C ILE A 259 -14.25 1.43 -0.79
N ARG A 260 -15.57 1.47 -1.06
CA ARG A 260 -16.47 0.33 -0.89
C ARG A 260 -16.35 -0.61 -2.09
N PHE A 261 -15.91 -1.83 -1.85
CA PHE A 261 -15.88 -2.89 -2.87
C PHE A 261 -17.03 -3.87 -2.63
N SER A 262 -17.84 -4.11 -3.64
CA SER A 262 -19.00 -4.99 -3.52
C SER A 262 -18.99 -6.17 -4.48
N LEU A 263 -17.99 -6.27 -5.37
CA LEU A 263 -17.91 -7.38 -6.32
C LEU A 263 -16.46 -7.74 -6.65
N VAL A 264 -16.14 -9.04 -6.60
CA VAL A 264 -14.91 -9.61 -7.15
C VAL A 264 -15.27 -10.29 -8.47
N LEU A 265 -14.59 -9.89 -9.54
CA LEU A 265 -14.81 -10.40 -10.89
C LEU A 265 -13.54 -11.11 -11.37
N CYS A 266 -13.70 -12.22 -12.07
CA CYS A 266 -12.62 -12.88 -12.81
C CYS A 266 -12.86 -12.70 -14.31
N ARG A 267 -11.84 -12.23 -15.01
CA ARG A 267 -11.84 -12.03 -16.47
C ARG A 267 -10.79 -12.91 -17.12
N LYS A 268 -11.18 -13.77 -18.08
CA LYS A 268 -10.25 -14.57 -18.88
C LYS A 268 -9.92 -13.88 -20.20
N LEU A 269 -8.63 -13.76 -20.50
CA LEU A 269 -8.10 -13.25 -21.76
C LEU A 269 -7.91 -14.41 -22.75
N GLY A 270 -8.65 -14.38 -23.86
CA GLY A 270 -8.62 -15.41 -24.91
C GLY A 270 -9.30 -14.95 -26.20
N TYR A 271 -9.07 -15.67 -27.31
CA TYR A 271 -9.53 -15.28 -28.65
C TYR A 271 -11.06 -15.08 -28.72
N ASP A 272 -11.44 -13.91 -29.25
CA ASP A 272 -12.78 -13.38 -29.57
C ASP A 272 -13.80 -13.09 -28.45
N HIS A 273 -13.73 -13.74 -27.29
CA HIS A 273 -14.75 -13.56 -26.23
C HIS A 273 -14.14 -13.27 -24.85
N LEU A 274 -14.52 -12.13 -24.27
CA LEU A 274 -14.30 -11.84 -22.86
C LEU A 274 -15.42 -12.49 -22.04
N TYR A 275 -15.05 -13.41 -21.16
CA TYR A 275 -15.96 -13.95 -20.16
C TYR A 275 -15.62 -13.36 -18.81
N GLU A 276 -16.63 -12.79 -18.20
CA GLU A 276 -16.58 -12.18 -16.88
C GLU A 276 -17.64 -12.83 -16.01
N PHE A 277 -17.25 -13.25 -14.82
CA PHE A 277 -18.18 -13.86 -13.87
C PHE A 277 -17.92 -13.36 -12.45
N PRO A 278 -18.99 -13.11 -11.67
CA PRO A 278 -18.88 -12.72 -10.27
C PRO A 278 -18.40 -13.90 -9.43
N VAL A 279 -17.36 -13.66 -8.64
CA VAL A 279 -16.73 -14.63 -7.74
C VAL A 279 -17.24 -14.46 -6.31
N PHE A 280 -17.35 -13.22 -5.85
CA PHE A 280 -17.80 -12.90 -4.50
C PHE A 280 -18.46 -11.52 -4.45
N THR A 281 -19.46 -11.37 -3.58
CA THR A 281 -20.18 -10.12 -3.32
C THR A 281 -20.27 -9.91 -1.81
N GLU A 282 -19.77 -8.78 -1.31
CA GLU A 282 -20.00 -8.35 0.08
C GLU A 282 -21.26 -7.49 0.13
N ASN A 283 -22.25 -7.95 0.89
CA ASN A 283 -23.56 -7.30 1.01
C ASN A 283 -23.63 -6.39 2.24
N ASP A 284 -22.75 -6.55 3.22
CA ASP A 284 -22.68 -5.67 4.39
C ASP A 284 -21.85 -4.42 4.07
N SER A 285 -22.53 -3.28 4.00
CA SER A 285 -21.93 -1.98 3.68
C SER A 285 -20.88 -1.46 4.68
N SER A 286 -20.67 -2.16 5.78
CA SER A 286 -19.63 -1.89 6.78
C SER A 286 -18.27 -2.48 6.40
N PHE A 287 -18.22 -3.33 5.38
CA PHE A 287 -17.02 -4.05 4.95
C PHE A 287 -16.58 -3.65 3.55
N CYS A 288 -15.30 -3.84 3.28
CA CYS A 288 -14.68 -3.64 1.97
C CYS A 288 -13.92 -4.91 1.61
N VAL A 289 -13.89 -5.24 0.32
CA VAL A 289 -13.25 -6.43 -0.21
C VAL A 289 -12.00 -6.04 -0.98
N ASP A 290 -10.84 -6.48 -0.52
CA ASP A 290 -9.61 -6.34 -1.29
C ASP A 290 -9.19 -7.69 -1.88
N ILE A 291 -8.41 -7.67 -2.97
CA ILE A 291 -7.82 -8.85 -3.57
C ILE A 291 -6.30 -8.72 -3.56
N THR A 292 -5.61 -9.77 -3.14
CA THR A 292 -4.17 -9.92 -3.33
C THR A 292 -3.82 -11.36 -3.67
N SER A 293 -2.61 -11.59 -4.14
CA SER A 293 -2.08 -12.94 -4.38
C SER A 293 -1.09 -13.29 -3.26
N THR A 294 -1.07 -14.55 -2.83
CA THR A 294 0.04 -15.05 -2.01
C THR A 294 1.34 -14.92 -2.78
N LYS A 295 2.46 -14.77 -2.08
CA LYS A 295 3.73 -14.45 -2.75
C LYS A 295 4.23 -15.51 -3.72
N ASP A 296 3.86 -16.76 -3.49
CA ASP A 296 4.14 -17.87 -4.42
C ASP A 296 3.16 -17.96 -5.60
N GLY A 297 2.21 -17.03 -5.69
CA GLY A 297 1.22 -16.90 -6.75
C GLY A 297 0.07 -17.90 -6.68
N LYS A 298 0.14 -18.89 -5.78
CA LYS A 298 -0.78 -20.05 -5.81
C LYS A 298 -2.20 -19.75 -5.35
N PHE A 299 -2.40 -18.72 -4.53
CA PHE A 299 -3.72 -18.37 -4.03
C PHE A 299 -4.02 -16.90 -4.23
N ILE A 300 -5.28 -16.60 -4.52
CA ILE A 300 -5.82 -15.25 -4.48
C ILE A 300 -6.65 -15.13 -3.19
N THR A 301 -6.38 -14.10 -2.40
CA THR A 301 -6.99 -13.91 -1.08
C THR A 301 -8.10 -12.86 -1.15
N VAL A 302 -9.34 -13.36 -1.08
CA VAL A 302 -10.57 -12.61 -0.77
C VAL A 302 -11.27 -13.36 0.35
N TYR A 303 -11.63 -14.58 -0.01
CA TYR A 303 -11.36 -15.78 0.73
C TYR A 303 -10.40 -16.61 -0.14
N VAL A 304 -9.87 -17.74 0.33
CA VAL A 304 -8.81 -18.46 -0.40
C VAL A 304 -9.38 -19.06 -1.70
N ILE A 305 -8.85 -18.62 -2.85
CA ILE A 305 -9.14 -19.19 -4.18
C ILE A 305 -7.85 -19.81 -4.71
N ASP A 306 -7.90 -21.06 -5.17
CA ASP A 306 -6.81 -21.69 -5.92
C ASP A 306 -6.62 -20.96 -7.26
N SER A 307 -5.47 -20.30 -7.41
CA SER A 307 -5.12 -19.53 -8.62
C SER A 307 -4.90 -20.40 -9.85
N VAL A 308 -4.57 -21.69 -9.67
CA VAL A 308 -4.38 -22.65 -10.77
C VAL A 308 -5.73 -23.07 -11.33
N ASN A 309 -6.73 -23.22 -10.44
CA ASN A 309 -8.08 -23.63 -10.80
C ASN A 309 -9.13 -22.67 -10.22
N PRO A 310 -9.21 -21.43 -10.73
CA PRO A 310 -10.12 -20.41 -10.18
C PRO A 310 -11.60 -20.79 -10.26
N SER A 311 -11.96 -21.76 -11.11
CA SER A 311 -13.30 -22.34 -11.22
C SER A 311 -13.70 -23.24 -10.05
N ASN A 312 -12.76 -23.67 -9.20
CA ASN A 312 -13.06 -24.54 -8.05
C ASN A 312 -13.80 -23.81 -6.91
N GLY A 313 -13.99 -22.49 -7.04
CA GLY A 313 -14.77 -21.69 -6.11
C GLY A 313 -14.00 -21.23 -4.88
N LEU A 314 -14.72 -20.52 -4.02
CA LEU A 314 -14.19 -19.74 -2.90
C LEU A 314 -14.14 -20.60 -1.62
N GLN A 315 -12.96 -20.77 -1.00
CA GLN A 315 -12.80 -21.49 0.27
C GLN A 315 -12.68 -20.53 1.45
N LYS A 316 -13.47 -20.74 2.50
CA LYS A 316 -13.46 -19.87 3.68
C LYS A 316 -12.37 -20.30 4.66
N LEU A 317 -11.46 -19.38 4.98
CA LEU A 317 -10.41 -19.64 5.98
C LEU A 317 -10.94 -19.65 7.41
N CYS A 318 -11.63 -18.58 7.81
CA CYS A 318 -12.18 -18.43 9.15
C CYS A 318 -13.53 -17.76 9.08
N ARG A 319 -14.45 -18.15 9.98
CA ARG A 319 -15.70 -17.41 10.15
C ARG A 319 -15.37 -16.01 10.64
N ARG A 320 -15.98 -15.00 10.00
CA ARG A 320 -15.89 -13.61 10.41
C ARG A 320 -16.39 -13.44 11.85
N THR A 321 -15.57 -12.84 12.70
CA THR A 321 -15.86 -12.47 14.08
C THR A 321 -15.55 -10.99 14.27
N SER A 322 -16.42 -10.27 14.98
CA SER A 322 -16.23 -8.84 15.23
C SER A 322 -14.89 -8.55 15.91
N CYS A 323 -14.22 -7.48 15.49
CA CYS A 323 -12.89 -7.05 15.99
C CYS A 323 -11.73 -8.02 15.73
N VAL A 324 -11.95 -9.13 15.01
CA VAL A 324 -10.89 -10.08 14.64
C VAL A 324 -10.41 -9.78 13.23
N GLN A 325 -9.10 -9.62 13.09
CA GLN A 325 -8.38 -9.38 11.85
C GLN A 325 -7.36 -10.49 11.65
N TYR A 326 -7.17 -10.88 10.40
CA TYR A 326 -6.14 -11.84 10.03
C TYR A 326 -5.56 -11.55 8.65
N PHE A 327 -4.27 -11.84 8.48
CA PHE A 327 -3.53 -11.78 7.23
C PHE A 327 -2.98 -13.17 6.92
N VAL A 328 -2.98 -13.55 5.64
CA VAL A 328 -2.74 -14.93 5.22
C VAL A 328 -1.66 -14.96 4.17
N GLU A 329 -0.66 -15.80 4.37
CA GLU A 329 0.34 -16.14 3.36
C GLU A 329 0.45 -17.64 3.19
N HIS A 330 0.91 -18.06 2.02
CA HIS A 330 1.09 -19.48 1.70
C HIS A 330 2.57 -19.82 1.48
N HIS A 331 3.00 -20.94 2.06
CA HIS A 331 4.32 -21.51 1.78
C HIS A 331 4.29 -23.02 1.96
N SER A 332 4.78 -23.74 0.94
CA SER A 332 5.02 -25.19 0.99
C SER A 332 3.85 -26.03 1.54
N GLY A 333 2.60 -25.70 1.16
CA GLY A 333 1.41 -26.45 1.57
C GLY A 333 0.84 -26.06 2.94
N LEU A 334 1.35 -24.98 3.53
CA LEU A 334 0.88 -24.42 4.80
C LEU A 334 0.38 -23.00 4.57
N PHE A 335 -0.71 -22.63 5.24
CA PHE A 335 -1.08 -21.25 5.45
C PHE A 335 -0.46 -20.75 6.74
N TYR A 336 0.18 -19.59 6.65
CA TYR A 336 0.66 -18.79 7.77
C TYR A 336 -0.32 -17.66 7.97
N ILE A 337 -0.80 -17.49 9.20
CA ILE A 337 -1.89 -16.59 9.51
C ILE A 337 -1.46 -15.69 10.67
N LEU A 338 -1.34 -14.40 10.40
CA LEU A 338 -1.12 -13.39 11.42
C LEU A 338 -2.49 -12.91 11.90
N THR A 339 -2.83 -13.12 13.18
CA THR A 339 -4.19 -12.86 13.69
C THR A 339 -4.19 -12.25 15.08
N ASN A 340 -5.24 -11.50 15.42
CA ASN A 340 -5.49 -10.99 16.77
C ASN A 340 -6.66 -11.73 17.46
N ALA A 341 -7.06 -12.91 16.94
CA ALA A 341 -8.17 -13.67 17.48
C ALA A 341 -7.95 -14.03 18.96
N PRO A 342 -8.98 -14.01 19.82
CA PRO A 342 -8.84 -14.42 21.21
C PRO A 342 -8.31 -15.85 21.32
N LEU A 343 -7.28 -16.06 22.14
CA LEU A 343 -6.75 -17.39 22.43
C LEU A 343 -7.55 -18.03 23.57
N PRO A 344 -8.15 -19.22 23.38
CA PRO A 344 -8.67 -20.01 24.49
C PRO A 344 -7.47 -20.40 25.38
N ASP A 345 -7.57 -20.12 26.68
CA ASP A 345 -6.67 -20.60 27.73
C ASP A 345 -5.27 -19.94 27.89
N SER A 346 -4.99 -18.80 27.23
CA SER A 346 -3.71 -18.09 27.41
C SER A 346 -3.82 -16.86 28.34
N GLN A 347 -2.77 -16.58 29.13
CA GLN A 347 -2.60 -15.34 29.89
C GLN A 347 -2.26 -14.11 29.01
N TRP A 348 -2.18 -14.31 27.69
CA TRP A 348 -1.93 -13.22 26.77
C TRP A 348 -3.18 -12.36 26.65
N SER A 349 -3.03 -11.05 26.91
CA SER A 349 -4.11 -10.07 27.03
C SER A 349 -4.83 -9.74 25.71
N GLY A 350 -4.55 -10.48 24.64
CA GLY A 350 -5.15 -10.26 23.32
C GLY A 350 -4.69 -8.96 22.64
N GLN A 351 -3.62 -8.33 23.13
CA GLN A 351 -3.14 -7.07 22.56
C GLN A 351 -2.08 -7.34 21.48
N GLY A 352 -2.48 -7.18 20.22
CA GLY A 352 -1.60 -7.30 19.05
C GLY A 352 -1.89 -8.51 18.18
N TYR A 353 -0.98 -8.81 17.25
CA TYR A 353 -1.06 -9.99 16.40
C TYR A 353 -0.11 -11.09 16.86
N TYR A 354 -0.50 -12.34 16.64
CA TYR A 354 0.32 -13.52 16.81
C TYR A 354 0.27 -14.40 15.55
N LEU A 355 1.29 -15.23 15.36
CA LEU A 355 1.43 -16.05 14.16
C LEU A 355 0.99 -17.49 14.44
N VAL A 356 0.05 -17.97 13.63
CA VAL A 356 -0.37 -19.37 13.59
C VAL A 356 -0.16 -19.96 12.20
N ARG A 357 -0.27 -21.29 12.10
CA ARG A 357 -0.35 -21.98 10.81
C ARG A 357 -1.35 -23.13 10.80
N CYS A 358 -1.80 -23.48 9.61
CA CYS A 358 -2.53 -24.71 9.31
C CYS A 358 -2.11 -25.27 7.95
N ARG A 359 -2.50 -26.51 7.66
CA ARG A 359 -2.35 -27.07 6.31
C ARG A 359 -3.43 -26.51 5.39
N VAL A 360 -3.12 -26.41 4.10
CA VAL A 360 -4.11 -26.00 3.08
C VAL A 360 -5.32 -26.93 3.08
N GLU A 361 -5.12 -28.24 3.26
CA GLU A 361 -6.19 -29.23 3.34
C GLU A 361 -7.07 -29.11 4.61
N ASP A 362 -6.53 -28.48 5.66
CA ASP A 362 -7.18 -28.33 6.97
C ASP A 362 -7.76 -26.93 7.16
N ILE A 363 -7.94 -26.16 6.08
CA ILE A 363 -8.30 -24.73 6.14
C ILE A 363 -9.62 -24.47 6.88
N GLU A 364 -10.60 -25.37 6.76
CA GLU A 364 -11.90 -25.27 7.45
C GLU A 364 -11.85 -25.83 8.88
N SER A 365 -10.74 -26.46 9.27
CA SER A 365 -10.57 -27.00 10.61
C SER A 365 -10.17 -25.89 11.59
N THR A 366 -10.67 -25.95 12.82
CA THR A 366 -10.26 -25.04 13.90
C THR A 366 -8.87 -25.35 14.48
N LYS A 367 -8.10 -26.24 13.85
CA LYS A 367 -6.81 -26.73 14.35
C LYS A 367 -5.67 -25.83 13.92
N LEU A 368 -5.63 -24.62 14.45
CA LEU A 368 -4.54 -23.67 14.25
C LEU A 368 -3.37 -24.01 15.17
N GLN A 369 -2.17 -24.14 14.63
CA GLN A 369 -0.94 -24.32 15.41
C GLN A 369 -0.29 -22.96 15.66
N ASN A 370 -0.17 -22.56 16.93
CA ASN A 370 0.60 -21.38 17.31
C ASN A 370 2.07 -21.55 16.97
N ILE A 371 2.66 -20.58 16.27
CA ILE A 371 4.10 -20.53 15.98
C ILE A 371 4.78 -19.50 16.87
N ILE A 372 4.25 -18.28 16.92
CA ILE A 372 4.87 -17.15 17.62
C ILE A 372 3.79 -16.40 18.39
N LEU A 373 3.96 -16.38 19.71
CA LEU A 373 3.16 -15.59 20.62
C LEU A 373 4.02 -14.42 21.10
N PRO A 374 3.57 -13.16 20.95
CA PRO A 374 4.34 -12.03 21.43
C PRO A 374 4.30 -11.92 22.96
N ASP A 375 5.42 -11.55 23.54
CA ASP A 375 5.54 -11.14 24.94
C ASP A 375 4.94 -9.75 25.20
N ASN A 376 4.80 -9.36 26.48
CA ASN A 376 4.23 -8.06 26.89
C ASN A 376 4.92 -6.82 26.29
N ASP A 377 6.20 -6.92 25.92
CA ASP A 377 7.00 -5.83 25.35
C ASP A 377 7.12 -5.90 23.82
N MET A 378 6.44 -6.85 23.18
CA MET A 378 6.54 -7.14 21.76
C MET A 378 5.17 -7.04 21.08
N GLY A 379 5.12 -6.41 19.90
CA GLY A 379 3.91 -6.40 19.08
C GLY A 379 4.27 -6.70 17.64
N ILE A 380 3.75 -7.79 17.07
CA ILE A 380 3.91 -8.09 15.65
C ILE A 380 2.97 -7.18 14.86
N TYR A 381 3.45 -6.61 13.77
CA TYR A 381 2.65 -5.77 12.86
C TYR A 381 2.42 -6.43 11.52
N ASP A 382 3.42 -7.14 11.01
CA ASP A 382 3.36 -7.69 9.67
C ASP A 382 4.30 -8.89 9.52
N MET A 383 4.06 -9.69 8.50
CA MET A 383 4.91 -10.78 8.08
C MET A 383 5.11 -10.76 6.57
N ASP A 384 6.28 -11.20 6.13
CA ASP A 384 6.53 -11.46 4.72
C ASP A 384 7.21 -12.83 4.57
N ILE A 385 6.83 -13.58 3.55
CA ILE A 385 7.25 -14.96 3.36
C ILE A 385 8.10 -15.07 2.10
N PHE A 386 9.18 -15.82 2.14
CA PHE A 386 10.04 -16.10 1.00
C PHE A 386 10.32 -17.60 0.92
N ASP A 387 10.91 -18.05 -0.18
CA ASP A 387 11.24 -19.47 -0.40
C ASP A 387 12.02 -20.08 0.79
N GLY A 388 13.03 -19.36 1.30
CA GLY A 388 13.90 -19.84 2.38
C GLY A 388 13.65 -19.25 3.76
N TYR A 389 12.83 -18.20 3.91
CA TYR A 389 12.69 -17.49 5.18
C TYR A 389 11.35 -16.77 5.35
N LEU A 390 10.92 -16.64 6.60
CA LEU A 390 9.83 -15.79 7.07
C LEU A 390 10.43 -14.54 7.72
N VAL A 391 10.03 -13.36 7.27
CA VAL A 391 10.40 -12.08 7.88
C VAL A 391 9.25 -11.57 8.73
N LEU A 392 9.56 -11.13 9.95
CA LEU A 392 8.60 -10.52 10.86
C LEU A 392 8.98 -9.08 11.12
N PHE A 393 7.98 -8.22 11.03
CA PHE A 393 8.05 -6.82 11.42
C PHE A 393 7.35 -6.67 12.76
N PHE A 394 8.08 -6.23 13.77
CA PHE A 394 7.53 -6.12 15.12
C PHE A 394 8.10 -4.92 15.85
N ASN A 395 7.36 -4.43 16.82
CA ASN A 395 7.86 -3.48 17.80
C ASN A 395 8.46 -4.22 18.98
N LYS A 396 9.55 -3.70 19.53
CA LYS A 396 10.03 -4.06 20.85
C LYS A 396 10.35 -2.81 21.65
N LYS A 397 9.65 -2.59 22.76
CA LYS A 397 9.85 -1.44 23.67
C LYS A 397 9.80 -0.07 22.98
N GLY A 398 8.90 0.10 22.02
CA GLY A 398 8.72 1.32 21.23
C GLY A 398 9.55 1.37 19.95
N PHE A 399 10.48 0.44 19.71
CA PHE A 399 11.37 0.46 18.54
C PHE A 399 10.92 -0.54 17.47
N PRO A 400 10.87 -0.15 16.18
CA PRO A 400 10.63 -1.08 15.09
C PRO A 400 11.83 -2.01 14.91
N MET A 401 11.54 -3.30 14.75
CA MET A 401 12.52 -4.38 14.61
C MET A 401 12.10 -5.29 13.45
N LEU A 402 13.09 -5.93 12.84
CA LEU A 402 12.92 -6.94 11.82
C LEU A 402 13.66 -8.21 12.23
N CYS A 403 13.02 -9.36 12.07
CA CYS A 403 13.61 -10.67 12.31
C CYS A 403 13.38 -11.57 11.09
N SER A 404 14.39 -12.33 10.69
CA SER A 404 14.28 -13.34 9.65
C SER A 404 14.42 -14.72 10.28
N LEU A 405 13.48 -15.61 9.99
CA LEU A 405 13.39 -16.97 10.48
C LEU A 405 13.53 -17.92 9.29
N ASN A 406 14.52 -18.80 9.31
CA ASN A 406 14.76 -19.74 8.21
C ASN A 406 13.69 -20.84 8.16
N PHE A 407 13.33 -21.24 6.95
CA PHE A 407 12.57 -22.47 6.72
C PHE A 407 13.48 -23.71 6.65
N PRO A 408 12.99 -24.90 7.06
CA PRO A 408 11.73 -25.11 7.77
C PRO A 408 11.81 -24.50 9.18
N LEU A 409 10.72 -23.86 9.62
CA LEU A 409 10.66 -23.32 10.98
C LEU A 409 10.81 -24.46 11.97
N GLN A 410 11.93 -24.50 12.67
CA GLN A 410 12.14 -25.42 13.78
C GLN A 410 11.29 -24.92 14.95
N ILE A 411 10.05 -25.41 15.02
CA ILE A 411 9.18 -25.16 16.16
C ILE A 411 9.67 -26.05 17.30
N ASP A 412 10.65 -25.56 18.06
CA ASP A 412 10.99 -26.16 19.33
C ASP A 412 9.84 -25.89 20.30
N LEU A 413 8.98 -26.89 20.50
CA LEU A 413 7.82 -26.91 21.41
C LEU A 413 8.17 -26.67 22.90
N LYS A 414 9.37 -26.17 23.22
CA LYS A 414 9.88 -26.07 24.59
C LYS A 414 10.35 -24.70 25.04
N HIS A 415 10.51 -23.73 24.16
CA HIS A 415 10.91 -22.38 24.56
C HIS A 415 10.10 -21.32 23.81
N SER A 416 9.03 -20.86 24.46
CA SER A 416 8.55 -19.49 24.31
C SER A 416 9.74 -18.55 24.52
N ILE A 417 10.11 -17.82 23.46
CA ILE A 417 11.14 -16.78 23.48
C ILE A 417 10.58 -15.54 24.18
#